data_AF-A0A5A8F273-F1
#
_entry.id   AF-A0A5A8F273-F1
#
_cell.length_a   1.000
_cell.length_b   1.000
_cell.length_c   1.000
_cell.angle_alpha   90.00
_cell.angle_beta   90.00
_cell.angle_gamma   90.00
#
_symmetry.space_group_name_H-M   'P 1'
#
loop_
_entity.id
_entity.type
_entity.pdbx_description
1 polymer ?
#
loop_
_entity_poly.entity_id
_entity_poly.type
_entity_poly.pdbx_seq_one_letter_code
_entity_poly.pdbx_strand_id
1 'polypeptide(L)' 'MIKVKAYADLTKYITKEQGKFETNFNNKGKEFTVEEIINYYGIPREKIQIILVNGLHSDVKTVVKDGDTVVFFSPVGGG' A
#
# COMPACT_ATOMS: atom_id res chain seq x y z
N MET A 1 -4.01 11.26 -7.88
CA MET A 1 -2.91 10.33 -7.62
C MET A 1 -3.04 9.78 -6.22
N ILE A 2 -2.97 8.47 -6.05
CA ILE A 2 -3.01 7.81 -4.74
C ILE A 2 -1.56 7.56 -4.29
N LYS A 3 -1.21 7.93 -3.07
CA LYS A 3 0.12 7.64 -2.51
C LYS A 3 0.12 6.26 -1.88
N VAL A 4 1.06 5.41 -2.28
CA VAL A 4 1.20 4.06 -1.72
C VAL A 4 2.55 3.96 -1.03
N LYS A 5 2.54 3.62 0.25
CA LYS A 5 3.74 3.40 1.06
C LYS A 5 3.80 1.97 1.53
N ALA A 6 4.99 1.41 1.60
CA ALA A 6 5.22 0.07 2.13
C ALA A 6 6.50 0.05 2.96
N TYR A 7 6.49 -0.71 4.05
CA TYR A 7 7.64 -0.81 4.96
C TYR A 7 8.25 -2.21 4.97
N ALA A 8 9.47 -2.31 5.50
CA ALA A 8 10.25 -3.54 5.61
C ALA A 8 10.38 -4.25 4.26
N ASP A 9 10.10 -5.55 4.22
CA ASP A 9 10.26 -6.37 3.01
C ASP A 9 9.16 -6.13 1.96
N LEU A 10 8.13 -5.33 2.25
CA LEU A 10 7.09 -5.00 1.27
C LEU A 10 7.51 -3.92 0.26
N THR A 11 8.53 -3.14 0.58
CA THR A 11 9.11 -2.08 -0.29
C THR A 11 9.43 -2.62 -1.69
N LYS A 12 9.98 -3.83 -1.77
CA LYS A 12 10.38 -4.50 -3.03
C LYS A 12 9.26 -4.71 -4.05
N TYR A 13 8.00 -4.72 -3.62
CA TYR A 13 6.85 -4.88 -4.51
C TYR A 13 6.40 -3.55 -5.12
N ILE A 14 6.54 -2.45 -4.37
CA ILE A 14 6.07 -1.13 -4.82
C ILE A 14 7.18 -0.31 -5.50
N THR A 15 8.45 -0.60 -5.22
CA THR A 15 9.60 0.05 -5.82
C THR A 15 10.82 -0.86 -5.84
N LYS A 16 11.68 -0.69 -6.85
CA LYS A 16 12.98 -1.37 -6.97
C LYS A 16 14.15 -0.50 -6.49
N GLU A 17 13.88 0.76 -6.14
CA GLU A 17 14.90 1.70 -5.67
C GLU A 17 15.20 1.47 -4.18
N GLN A 18 16.48 1.26 -3.86
CA GLN A 18 16.92 1.13 -2.47
C GLN A 18 16.69 2.43 -1.69
N GLY A 19 16.09 2.32 -0.50
CA GLY A 19 15.78 3.47 0.37
C GLY A 19 14.45 4.16 0.08
N LYS A 20 13.75 3.80 -1.00
CA LYS A 20 12.43 4.33 -1.31
C LYS A 20 11.35 3.40 -0.75
N PHE A 21 10.39 3.99 -0.04
CA PHE A 21 9.29 3.27 0.61
C PHE A 21 7.92 3.79 0.16
N GLU A 22 7.89 4.64 -0.86
CA GLU A 22 6.66 5.23 -1.40
C GLU A 22 6.67 5.32 -2.92
N THR A 23 5.49 5.19 -3.51
CA THR A 23 5.23 5.33 -4.94
C THR A 23 3.87 5.98 -5.17
N ASN A 24 3.68 6.52 -6.36
CA ASN A 24 2.44 7.16 -6.77
C ASN A 24 1.65 6.22 -7.68
N PHE A 25 0.48 5.80 -7.22
CA PHE A 25 -0.47 5.01 -8.01
C PHE A 25 -1.38 5.94 -8.80
N ASN A 26 -1.31 5.84 -10.13
CA ASN A 26 -2.16 6.63 -11.03
C ASN A 26 -3.53 5.96 -11.19
N ASN A 27 -4.52 6.46 -10.46
CA ASN A 27 -5.89 6.00 -10.48
C ASN A 27 -6.73 6.54 -11.66
N LYS A 28 -6.17 7.40 -12.53
CA LYS A 28 -6.88 8.02 -13.67
C LYS A 28 -8.25 8.62 -13.31
N GLY A 29 -8.38 9.18 -12.10
CA GLY A 29 -9.63 9.75 -11.59
C GLY A 29 -10.70 8.73 -11.16
N LYS A 30 -10.37 7.44 -11.07
CA LYS A 30 -11.26 6.39 -10.54
C LYS A 30 -10.97 6.08 -9.08
N GLU A 31 -11.96 5.53 -8.41
CA GLU A 31 -11.81 4.96 -7.07
C GLU A 31 -11.29 3.52 -7.20
N PHE A 32 -10.50 3.09 -6.22
CA PHE A 32 -9.97 1.74 -6.13
C PHE A 32 -10.17 1.23 -4.72
N THR A 33 -10.26 -0.08 -4.54
CA THR A 33 -10.12 -0.69 -3.24
C THR A 33 -8.65 -0.90 -2.90
N VAL A 34 -8.34 -0.98 -1.61
CA VAL A 34 -7.00 -1.37 -1.16
C VAL A 34 -6.60 -2.74 -1.75
N GLU A 35 -7.55 -3.67 -1.87
CA GLU A 35 -7.37 -4.98 -2.50
C GLU A 35 -6.87 -4.88 -3.94
N GLU A 36 -7.46 -4.01 -4.75
CA GLU A 36 -7.03 -3.79 -6.14
C GLU A 36 -5.61 -3.23 -6.21
N ILE A 37 -5.24 -2.33 -5.30
CA ILE A 37 -3.87 -1.80 -5.20
C ILE A 37 -2.88 -2.91 -4.83
N ILE A 38 -3.21 -3.75 -3.84
CA ILE A 38 -2.39 -4.90 -3.43
C ILE A 38 -2.17 -5.85 -4.61
N ASN A 39 -3.25 -6.19 -5.32
CA ASN A 39 -3.21 -7.08 -6.48
C ASN A 39 -2.38 -6.48 -7.62
N TYR A 40 -2.48 -5.16 -7.86
CA TYR A 40 -1.72 -4.46 -8.89
C TYR A 40 -0.20 -4.54 -8.64
N TYR A 41 0.24 -4.37 -7.40
CA TYR A 41 1.66 -4.50 -7.03
C TYR A 41 2.09 -5.96 -6.81
N GLY A 42 1.17 -6.92 -6.89
CA GLY A 42 1.46 -8.33 -6.65
C GLY A 42 1.92 -8.62 -5.23
N ILE A 43 1.45 -7.85 -4.24
CA ILE A 43 1.83 -8.04 -2.84
C ILE A 43 1.04 -9.22 -2.28
N PRO A 44 1.70 -10.27 -1.74
CA PRO A 44 0.99 -11.36 -1.08
C PRO A 44 0.28 -10.84 0.18
N ARG A 45 -1.02 -11.11 0.30
CA ARG A 45 -1.84 -10.63 1.44
C ARG A 45 -1.33 -11.12 2.79
N GLU A 46 -0.82 -12.34 2.83
CA GLU A 46 -0.24 -12.96 4.04
C GLU A 46 0.98 -12.21 4.56
N LYS A 47 1.62 -11.38 3.71
CA LYS A 47 2.72 -10.50 4.09
C LYS A 47 2.27 -9.11 4.52
N ILE A 48 0.98 -8.82 4.55
CA ILE A 48 0.44 -7.53 5.00
C ILE A 48 -0.23 -7.78 6.35
N GLN A 49 0.33 -7.20 7.41
CA GLN A 49 -0.26 -7.29 8.75
C GLN A 49 -1.13 -6.08 9.07
N ILE A 50 -0.72 -4.88 8.64
CA ILE A 50 -1.43 -3.63 8.93
C ILE A 50 -1.60 -2.84 7.64
N ILE A 51 -2.82 -2.35 7.44
CA ILE A 51 -3.20 -1.43 6.38
C ILE A 51 -3.64 -0.14 7.07
N LEU A 52 -3.06 0.98 6.66
CA LEU A 52 -3.55 2.31 7.04
C LEU A 52 -4.01 3.07 5.80
N VAL A 53 -5.19 3.69 5.87
CA VAL A 53 -5.65 4.68 4.89
C VAL A 53 -5.73 6.02 5.60
N ASN A 54 -4.99 7.01 5.10
CA ASN A 54 -4.89 8.35 5.69
C ASN A 54 -4.53 8.35 7.19
N GLY A 55 -3.71 7.38 7.62
CA GLY A 55 -3.28 7.22 9.01
C GLY A 55 -4.25 6.45 9.91
N LEU A 56 -5.41 6.02 9.41
CA LEU A 56 -6.39 5.23 10.14
C LEU A 56 -6.29 3.76 9.77
N HIS A 57 -6.49 2.88 10.75
CA HIS A 57 -6.55 1.43 10.49
C HIS A 57 -7.71 1.12 9.55
N SER A 58 -7.45 0.27 8.56
CA SER A 58 -8.40 -0.03 7.49
C SER A 58 -8.21 -1.47 7.01
N ASP A 59 -9.17 -1.96 6.23
CA ASP A 59 -9.13 -3.29 5.64
C ASP A 59 -9.02 -3.26 4.11
N VAL A 60 -8.83 -4.43 3.50
CA VAL A 60 -8.63 -4.56 2.06
C VAL A 60 -9.83 -4.07 1.21
N LYS A 61 -11.04 -4.03 1.77
CA LYS A 61 -12.24 -3.54 1.08
C LYS A 61 -12.41 -2.03 1.17
N THR A 62 -11.55 -1.34 1.94
CA THR A 62 -11.60 0.11 2.04
C THR A 62 -11.37 0.74 0.67
N VAL A 63 -12.27 1.65 0.29
CA VAL A 63 -12.18 2.42 -0.97
C VAL A 63 -11.25 3.61 -0.77
N VAL A 64 -10.37 3.83 -1.74
CA VAL A 64 -9.38 4.89 -1.78
C VAL A 64 -9.48 5.65 -3.10
N LYS A 65 -9.26 6.95 -3.03
CA LYS A 65 -9.43 7.88 -4.14
C LYS A 65 -8.25 8.83 -4.28
N ASP A 66 -8.33 9.66 -5.31
CA ASP A 66 -7.34 10.68 -5.59
C ASP A 66 -6.99 11.52 -4.35
N GLY A 67 -5.70 11.59 -4.00
CA GLY A 67 -5.22 12.33 -2.83
C GLY A 67 -5.04 11.47 -1.57
N ASP A 68 -5.62 10.27 -1.51
CA ASP A 68 -5.45 9.38 -0.36
C ASP A 68 -4.05 8.79 -0.27
N THR A 69 -3.67 8.43 0.96
CA THR A 69 -2.44 7.71 1.26
C THR A 69 -2.75 6.34 1.85
N VAL A 70 -2.26 5.28 1.20
CA VAL A 70 -2.33 3.89 1.66
C VAL A 70 -0.96 3.46 2.16
N VAL A 71 -0.91 2.84 3.32
CA VAL A 71 0.33 2.36 3.94
C VAL A 71 0.21 0.87 4.29
N PHE A 72 1.20 0.09 3.88
CA PHE A 72 1.29 -1.34 4.18
C PHE A 72 2.47 -1.64 5.11
N PHE A 73 2.20 -2.37 6.19
CA PHE A 73 3.23 -2.90 7.08
C PHE A 73 3.29 -4.42 7.00
N SER A 74 4.52 -4.92 6.90
CA SER A 74 4.81 -6.36 6.97
C SER A 74 4.69 -6.88 8.40
N PRO A 75 4.36 -8.17 8.62
CA PRO A 75 4.41 -8.78 9.94
C PRO A 75 5.81 -8.86 10.53
N VAL A 76 6.86 -8.75 9.71
CA VAL A 76 8.26 -8.70 10.19
C VAL A 76 8.58 -7.32 10.78
N GLY A 77 7.94 -7.01 11.90
CA GLY A 77 8.14 -5.80 12.69
C GLY A 77 8.47 -6.15 14.12
N GLY A 78 9.72 -6.55 14.38
CA GLY A 78 10.22 -6.77 15.73
C GLY A 78 11.54 -7.52 15.72
N GLY A 79 12.64 -6.78 15.87
CA GLY A 79 13.81 -7.34 16.55
C GLY A 79 13.56 -7.41 18.04
#